data_AF-A0A7S1N1U3-F1
#
_entry.id   AF-A0A7S1N1U3-F1
#
_cell.length_a   1.000
_cell.length_b   1.000
_cell.length_c   1.000
_cell.angle_alpha   90.00
_cell.angle_beta   90.00
_cell.angle_gamma   90.00
#
_symmetry.space_group_name_H-M   'P 1'
#
loop_
_entity.id
_entity.type
_entity.pdbx_description
1 polymer ?
#
loop_
_entity_poly.entity_id
_entity_poly.type
_entity_poly.pdbx_seq_one_letter_code
_entity_poly.pdbx_strand_id
1 'polypeptide(L)'
;TEIHVFVMAHILRRAIIVYCQPYAVDSMGKPFTPVHFGGVYLPLLWGAQRLVSRTPVLLSYHDAHFTALLPVAGDAQESMYTPLATKKGKAFPVHYLQRARFQPGSPAWTQLLSEWMDLGQEQGMPCVGAHMYMDHKADCV
;
A
#
# COMPACT_ATOMS: atom_id res chain seq x y z
N THR A 1 16.44 -1.85 4.07
CA THR A 1 16.45 -1.80 2.59
C THR A 1 15.08 -2.20 2.05
N GLU A 2 14.64 -1.65 0.92
CA GLU A 2 13.28 -1.82 0.37
C GLU A 2 12.97 -3.26 -0.08
N ILE A 3 14.01 -4.00 -0.50
CA ILE A 3 13.86 -5.36 -1.00
C ILE A 3 13.29 -6.31 0.06
N HIS A 4 13.56 -6.07 1.34
CA HIS A 4 12.99 -6.88 2.41
C HIS A 4 11.47 -6.71 2.49
N VAL A 5 10.93 -5.52 2.23
CA VAL A 5 9.48 -5.29 2.19
C VAL A 5 8.87 -6.02 0.99
N PHE A 6 9.53 -5.99 -0.16
CA PHE A 6 9.11 -6.74 -1.34
C PHE A 6 9.10 -8.26 -1.07
N VAL A 7 10.18 -8.81 -0.50
CA VAL A 7 10.24 -10.23 -0.13
C VAL A 7 9.17 -10.58 0.91
N MET A 8 8.95 -9.71 1.90
CA MET A 8 7.90 -9.91 2.90
C MET A 8 6.50 -9.98 2.29
N ALA A 9 6.18 -9.14 1.29
CA ALA A 9 4.91 -9.22 0.57
C ALA A 9 4.70 -10.61 -0.07
N HIS A 10 5.77 -11.23 -0.59
CA HIS A 10 5.71 -12.58 -1.15
C HIS A 10 5.51 -13.66 -0.09
N ILE A 11 6.21 -13.56 1.03
CA ILE A 11 6.10 -14.51 2.15
C ILE A 11 4.67 -14.48 2.70
N LEU A 12 4.11 -13.29 2.89
CA LEU A 12 2.74 -13.10 3.39
C LEU A 12 1.66 -13.40 2.35
N ARG A 13 2.04 -13.56 1.07
CA ARG A 13 1.11 -13.63 -0.07
C ARG A 13 0.07 -12.52 0.01
N ARG A 14 0.54 -11.30 0.24
CA ARG A 14 -0.32 -10.13 0.50
C ARG A 14 0.41 -8.86 0.08
N ALA A 15 -0.29 -7.93 -0.57
CA ALA A 15 0.26 -6.62 -0.89
C ALA A 15 0.61 -5.85 0.40
N ILE A 16 1.69 -5.08 0.38
CA ILE A 16 2.08 -4.19 1.49
C ILE A 16 2.05 -2.75 0.98
N ILE A 17 1.33 -1.87 1.67
CA ILE A 17 1.34 -0.43 1.42
C ILE A 17 2.14 0.25 2.52
N VAL A 18 3.17 1.00 2.13
CA VAL A 18 4.01 1.76 3.06
C VAL A 18 3.72 3.25 2.90
N TYR A 19 3.25 3.88 3.98
CA TYR A 19 3.10 5.32 4.10
C TYR A 19 4.36 5.91 4.72
N CYS A 20 5.01 6.86 4.05
CA CYS A 20 6.18 7.53 4.61
C CYS A 20 6.27 8.98 4.15
N GLN A 21 7.09 9.77 4.85
CA GLN A 21 7.50 11.06 4.34
C GLN A 21 8.48 10.86 3.16
N PRO A 22 8.44 11.74 2.14
CA PRO A 22 9.32 11.61 0.97
C PRO A 22 10.78 11.94 1.27
N TYR A 23 11.04 12.63 2.39
CA TYR A 23 12.38 13.00 2.84
C TYR A 23 12.48 12.74 4.35
N ALA A 24 13.64 12.25 4.79
CA ALA A 24 14.03 12.29 6.18
C ALA A 24 14.39 13.73 6.56
N VAL A 25 14.14 14.10 7.81
CA VAL A 25 14.43 15.43 8.35
C VAL A 25 15.64 15.40 9.25
N ASP A 26 16.40 16.50 9.30
CA ASP A 26 17.47 16.69 10.28
C ASP A 26 16.92 17.15 11.65
N SER A 27 17.82 17.37 12.61
CA SER A 27 17.47 17.88 13.95
C SER A 27 16.81 19.26 13.95
N MET A 28 16.90 20.00 12.84
CA MET A 28 16.27 21.30 12.62
C MET A 28 14.97 21.19 11.81
N GLY A 29 14.50 19.98 11.51
CA GLY A 29 13.29 19.71 10.74
C GLY A 29 13.43 19.96 9.23
N LYS A 30 14.65 20.14 8.71
CA LYS A 30 14.89 20.39 7.28
C LYS A 30 15.04 19.08 6.52
N PRO A 31 14.51 18.97 5.28
CA PRO A 31 14.73 17.80 4.43
C PRO A 31 16.22 17.53 4.23
N PHE A 32 16.66 16.33 4.59
CA PHE A 32 18.06 15.90 4.53
C PHE A 32 18.31 14.90 3.40
N THR A 33 17.57 13.79 3.38
CA THR A 33 17.73 12.73 2.37
C THR A 33 16.39 12.20 1.89
N PRO A 34 16.23 11.85 0.60
CA PRO A 34 15.05 11.14 0.12
C PRO A 34 14.83 9.82 0.85
N VAL A 35 13.57 9.48 1.09
CA VAL A 35 13.13 8.18 1.61
C VAL A 35 12.35 7.48 0.51
N HIS A 36 12.77 6.26 0.18
CA HIS A 36 12.22 5.54 -0.96
C HIS A 36 11.20 4.46 -0.57
N PHE A 37 11.07 4.10 0.72
CA PHE A 37 10.17 3.03 1.16
C PHE A 37 8.69 3.24 0.80
N GLY A 38 8.23 4.47 0.65
CA GLY A 38 6.82 4.79 0.41
C GLY A 38 6.30 4.24 -0.92
N GLY A 39 5.14 3.60 -0.88
CA GLY A 39 4.51 3.04 -2.07
C GLY A 39 3.85 1.69 -1.82
N VAL A 40 3.59 0.98 -2.92
CA VAL A 40 2.94 -0.34 -2.92
C VAL A 40 3.95 -1.42 -3.29
N TYR A 41 3.97 -2.50 -2.52
CA TYR A 41 4.76 -3.70 -2.77
C TYR A 41 3.81 -4.86 -3.08
N LEU A 42 3.83 -5.31 -4.33
CA LEU A 42 3.00 -6.41 -4.80
C LEU A 42 3.79 -7.73 -4.77
N PRO A 43 3.14 -8.87 -4.46
CA PRO A 43 3.76 -10.19 -4.49
C PRO A 43 3.90 -10.74 -5.92
N LEU A 44 4.52 -9.97 -6.82
CA LEU A 44 4.56 -10.16 -8.28
C LEU A 44 5.10 -11.51 -8.76
N LEU A 45 5.90 -12.22 -7.96
CA LEU A 45 6.47 -13.51 -8.33
C LEU A 45 5.48 -14.68 -8.17
N TRP A 46 4.27 -14.42 -7.67
CA TRP A 46 3.20 -15.41 -7.63
C TRP A 46 2.43 -15.46 -8.95
N GLY A 47 2.43 -16.62 -9.62
CA GLY A 47 1.71 -16.83 -10.88
C GLY A 47 0.19 -17.01 -10.74
N ALA A 48 -0.32 -17.14 -9.51
CA ALA A 48 -1.74 -17.35 -9.24
C ALA A 48 -2.24 -16.32 -8.22
N GLN A 49 -2.73 -15.17 -8.71
CA GLN A 49 -3.25 -14.07 -7.89
C GLN A 49 -4.38 -14.51 -6.94
N ARG A 50 -5.13 -15.55 -7.30
CA ARG A 50 -6.16 -16.18 -6.43
C ARG A 50 -5.63 -16.75 -5.11
N LEU A 51 -4.33 -17.00 -5.00
CA LEU A 51 -3.68 -17.53 -3.79
C LEU A 51 -3.15 -16.41 -2.87
N VAL A 52 -3.37 -15.14 -3.25
CA VAL A 52 -2.93 -13.95 -2.54
C VAL A 52 -4.15 -13.31 -1.88
N SER A 53 -3.97 -12.84 -0.65
CA SER A 53 -5.01 -12.10 0.06
C SER A 53 -5.23 -10.74 -0.60
N ARG A 54 -6.50 -10.41 -0.86
CA ARG A 54 -6.92 -9.16 -1.51
C ARG A 54 -6.84 -7.93 -0.59
N THR A 55 -6.72 -8.15 0.72
CA THR A 55 -6.57 -7.10 1.73
C THR A 55 -5.10 -6.78 1.96
N PRO A 56 -4.61 -5.55 1.77
CA PRO A 56 -3.20 -5.24 2.01
C PRO A 56 -2.83 -5.18 3.50
N VAL A 57 -1.54 -5.29 3.78
CA VAL A 57 -0.95 -4.86 5.05
C VAL A 57 -0.57 -3.38 4.93
N LEU A 58 -0.91 -2.58 5.95
CA LEU A 58 -0.54 -1.18 6.01
C LEU A 58 0.60 -0.97 7.00
N LEU A 59 1.65 -0.30 6.54
CA LEU A 59 2.79 0.10 7.36
C LEU A 59 3.00 1.61 7.24
N SER A 60 3.44 2.24 8.32
CA SER A 60 4.11 3.52 8.25
C SER A 60 5.61 3.34 8.42
N TYR A 61 6.38 4.21 7.78
CA TYR A 61 7.81 4.31 8.00
C TYR A 61 8.17 5.74 8.43
N HIS A 62 8.76 5.85 9.60
CA HIS A 62 9.20 7.13 10.17
C HIS A 62 10.44 6.88 11.04
N ASP A 63 11.47 7.71 10.89
CA ASP A 63 12.69 7.67 11.71
C ASP A 63 13.32 6.27 11.86
N ALA A 64 13.60 5.63 10.72
CA ALA A 64 14.15 4.27 10.65
C ALA A 64 13.29 3.16 11.29
N HIS A 65 12.03 3.45 11.61
CA HIS A 65 11.12 2.51 12.26
C HIS A 65 9.90 2.20 11.37
N PHE A 66 9.50 0.92 11.32
CA PHE A 66 8.25 0.47 10.72
C PHE A 66 7.18 0.26 11.77
N THR A 67 5.99 0.81 11.54
CA THR A 67 4.87 0.65 12.46
C THR A 67 3.66 0.15 11.70
N ALA A 68 2.96 -0.85 12.23
CA ALA A 68 1.71 -1.33 11.64
C ALA A 68 0.63 -0.26 11.76
N LEU A 69 -0.09 0.00 10.67
CA LEU A 69 -1.29 0.83 10.68
C LEU A 69 -2.49 -0.10 10.67
N LEU A 70 -3.25 -0.07 11.76
CA LEU A 70 -4.46 -0.85 11.88
C LEU A 70 -5.68 0.04 11.75
N PRO A 71 -6.69 -0.39 11.00
CA PRO A 71 -7.99 0.26 11.03
C PRO A 71 -8.55 0.21 12.45
N VAL A 72 -9.24 1.26 12.88
CA VAL A 72 -9.99 1.26 14.15
C VAL A 72 -11.42 0.90 13.81
N ALA A 73 -11.95 -0.14 14.45
CA ALA A 73 -13.32 -0.59 14.22
C ALA A 73 -14.28 0.51 14.71
N GLY A 74 -15.07 1.07 13.80
CA GLY A 74 -16.22 1.89 14.16
C GLY A 74 -17.46 1.00 14.38
N ASP A 75 -18.52 1.57 14.97
CA ASP A 75 -19.80 0.87 15.20
C ASP A 75 -20.53 0.50 13.89
N ALA A 76 -20.08 1.02 12.75
CA ALA A 76 -20.67 0.74 11.46
C ALA A 76 -19.86 -0.33 10.70
N GLN A 77 -20.58 -1.30 10.16
CA GLN A 77 -20.11 -2.30 9.19
C GLN A 77 -19.77 -1.63 7.84
N GLU A 78 -18.97 -0.57 7.89
CA GLU A 78 -18.59 0.24 6.74
C GLU A 78 -17.33 -0.32 6.10
N SER A 79 -17.36 -0.37 4.77
CA SER A 79 -16.19 -0.72 3.96
C SER A 79 -15.11 0.31 4.22
N MET A 80 -14.01 -0.11 4.85
CA MET A 80 -12.92 0.80 5.14
C MET A 80 -11.96 0.89 3.95
N TYR A 81 -11.65 2.12 3.53
CA TYR A 81 -10.71 2.36 2.44
C TYR A 81 -9.45 3.04 2.94
N THR A 82 -8.33 2.70 2.32
CA THR A 82 -7.06 3.40 2.53
C THR A 82 -6.59 4.05 1.23
N PRO A 83 -6.21 5.34 1.23
CA PRO A 83 -5.85 6.04 0.00
C PRO A 83 -4.57 5.48 -0.60
N LEU A 84 -4.57 5.33 -1.94
CA LEU A 84 -3.39 4.93 -2.73
C LEU A 84 -2.68 6.12 -3.37
N ALA A 85 -2.91 7.32 -2.83
CA ALA A 85 -2.27 8.55 -3.24
C ALA A 85 -1.97 9.44 -2.04
N THR A 86 -1.05 10.38 -2.26
CA THR A 86 -0.78 11.47 -1.32
C THR A 86 -1.95 12.46 -1.26
N LYS A 87 -1.99 13.31 -0.22
CA LYS A 87 -2.94 14.43 -0.12
C LYS A 87 -2.95 15.37 -1.33
N LYS A 88 -1.85 15.40 -2.11
CA LYS A 88 -1.73 16.20 -3.33
C LYS A 88 -2.23 15.47 -4.59
N GLY A 89 -2.91 14.33 -4.44
CA GLY A 89 -3.41 13.50 -5.55
C GLY A 89 -2.35 12.69 -6.27
N LYS A 90 -1.06 12.78 -5.89
CA LYS A 90 0.00 11.97 -6.49
C LYS A 90 -0.15 10.51 -6.06
N ALA A 91 -0.51 9.63 -7.00
CA ALA A 91 -0.63 8.20 -6.79
C ALA A 91 0.69 7.56 -6.34
N PHE A 92 0.59 6.50 -5.55
CA PHE A 92 1.75 5.79 -5.04
C PHE A 92 2.47 4.98 -6.11
N PRO A 93 3.82 5.00 -6.13
CA PRO A 93 4.57 4.11 -6.98
C PRO A 93 4.37 2.67 -6.54
N VAL A 94 4.38 1.76 -7.52
CA VAL A 94 4.53 0.33 -7.24
C VAL A 94 6.02 0.00 -7.37
N HIS A 95 6.58 -0.59 -6.32
CA HIS A 95 7.99 -0.95 -6.24
C HIS A 95 8.31 -2.13 -7.17
N TYR A 96 9.55 -2.16 -7.66
CA TYR A 96 10.09 -3.22 -8.54
C TYR A 96 9.36 -3.43 -9.87
N LEU A 97 8.67 -2.40 -10.37
CA LEU A 97 8.09 -2.38 -11.72
C LEU A 97 8.81 -1.41 -12.65
N GLN A 98 8.72 -1.70 -13.95
CA GLN A 98 9.17 -0.79 -15.00
C GLN A 98 8.29 0.46 -15.04
N ARG A 99 8.83 1.59 -14.56
CA ARG A 99 8.14 2.89 -14.50
C ARG A 99 7.56 3.37 -15.84
N ALA A 100 8.24 3.04 -16.95
CA ALA A 100 7.77 3.44 -18.28
C ALA A 100 6.41 2.82 -18.64
N ARG A 101 6.15 1.60 -18.17
CA ARG A 101 4.94 0.84 -18.48
C ARG A 101 3.82 1.07 -17.45
N PHE A 102 4.18 1.23 -16.18
CA PHE A 102 3.23 1.36 -15.07
C PHE A 102 3.39 2.70 -14.36
N GLN A 103 2.95 3.77 -15.01
CA GLN A 103 3.00 5.10 -14.43
C GLN A 103 1.94 5.24 -13.33
N PRO A 104 2.29 5.74 -12.13
CA PRO A 104 1.32 5.91 -11.04
C PRO A 104 0.12 6.77 -11.47
N GLY A 105 -1.10 6.26 -11.24
CA GLY A 105 -2.35 6.94 -11.63
C GLY A 105 -2.79 6.71 -13.07
N SER A 106 -2.03 5.97 -13.88
CA SER A 106 -2.45 5.56 -15.23
C SER A 106 -3.48 4.40 -15.18
N PRO A 107 -4.27 4.19 -16.24
CA PRO A 107 -5.18 3.04 -16.30
C PRO A 107 -4.49 1.69 -16.13
N ALA A 108 -3.28 1.53 -16.70
CA ALA A 108 -2.48 0.31 -16.56
C ALA A 108 -2.04 0.06 -15.10
N TRP A 109 -1.76 1.12 -14.35
CA TRP A 109 -1.45 1.04 -12.92
C TRP A 109 -2.68 0.61 -12.11
N THR A 110 -3.85 1.20 -12.39
CA THR A 110 -5.10 0.84 -11.70
C THR A 110 -5.50 -0.60 -12.01
N GLN A 111 -5.42 -1.00 -13.28
CA GLN A 111 -5.68 -2.37 -13.71
C GLN A 111 -4.78 -3.35 -12.97
N LEU A 112 -3.47 -3.10 -12.95
CA LEU A 112 -2.54 -3.95 -12.23
C LEU A 112 -2.93 -4.09 -10.76
N LEU A 113 -3.19 -2.98 -10.06
CA LEU A 113 -3.57 -3.06 -8.65
C LEU A 113 -4.87 -3.85 -8.45
N SER A 114 -5.85 -3.69 -9.34
CA SER A 114 -7.11 -4.43 -9.27
C SER A 114 -6.94 -5.96 -9.37
N GLU A 115 -5.83 -6.44 -9.94
CA GLU A 115 -5.50 -7.87 -9.99
C GLU A 115 -4.97 -8.42 -8.66
N TRP A 116 -4.39 -7.58 -7.80
CA TRP A 116 -3.76 -8.00 -6.55
C TRP A 116 -4.54 -7.62 -5.30
N MET A 117 -5.43 -6.63 -5.38
CA MET A 117 -6.22 -6.15 -4.25
C MET A 117 -7.57 -5.57 -4.69
N ASP A 118 -8.51 -5.52 -3.77
CA ASP A 118 -9.82 -4.92 -4.02
C ASP A 118 -9.70 -3.40 -3.95
N LEU A 119 -10.08 -2.74 -5.05
CA LEU A 119 -10.04 -1.29 -5.18
C LEU A 119 -11.45 -0.73 -5.05
N GLY A 120 -11.56 0.45 -4.44
CA GLY A 120 -12.79 1.19 -4.38
C GLY A 120 -12.56 2.69 -4.36
N GLN A 121 -13.65 3.44 -4.43
CA GLN A 121 -13.64 4.89 -4.34
C GLN A 121 -14.79 5.33 -3.46
N GLU A 122 -14.46 6.00 -2.36
CA GLU A 122 -15.44 6.54 -1.43
C GLU A 122 -15.82 7.98 -1.82
N GLN A 123 -17.07 8.38 -1.53
CA GLN A 123 -17.52 9.75 -1.75
C GLN A 123 -16.68 10.72 -0.91
N GLY A 124 -15.90 11.57 -1.58
CA GLY A 124 -15.01 12.55 -0.93
C GLY A 124 -13.51 12.17 -0.98
N MET A 125 -13.15 10.97 -1.41
CA MET A 125 -11.74 10.64 -1.66
C MET A 125 -11.27 11.19 -3.01
N PRO A 126 -10.12 11.89 -3.07
CA PRO A 126 -9.59 12.45 -4.31
C PRO A 126 -8.91 11.39 -5.20
N CYS A 127 -8.87 10.12 -4.78
CA CYS A 127 -8.14 9.05 -5.44
C CYS A 127 -8.74 7.68 -5.13
N VAL A 128 -8.31 6.67 -5.89
CA VAL A 128 -8.65 5.26 -5.65
C VAL A 128 -8.07 4.82 -4.30
N GLY A 129 -8.87 4.10 -3.53
CA GLY A 129 -8.47 3.46 -2.29
C GLY A 129 -8.38 1.95 -2.44
N ALA A 130 -7.58 1.32 -1.57
CA ALA A 130 -7.63 -0.11 -1.35
C ALA A 130 -8.64 -0.43 -0.25
N HIS A 131 -9.45 -1.47 -0.45
CA HIS A 131 -10.41 -1.95 0.54
C HIS A 131 -9.69 -2.71 1.65
N MET A 132 -10.09 -2.42 2.88
CA MET A 132 -9.58 -2.99 4.12
C MET A 132 -10.68 -3.81 4.78
N TYR A 133 -10.43 -5.12 4.89
CA TYR A 133 -11.33 -6.04 5.58
C TYR A 133 -10.84 -6.22 7.02
N MET A 134 -11.73 -5.98 7.99
CA MET A 134 -11.57 -6.46 9.35
C MET A 134 -11.86 -7.94 9.34
N ASP A 135 -10.82 -8.75 9.46
CA ASP A 135 -10.98 -10.19 9.43
C ASP A 135 -11.62 -10.67 10.75
N HIS A 136 -12.95 -10.68 10.81
CA HIS A 136 -13.70 -11.30 11.91
C HIS A 136 -13.73 -12.83 11.80
N LYS A 137 -13.14 -13.39 10.74
CA LYS A 137 -13.02 -14.82 10.54
C LYS A 137 -11.63 -15.13 9.97
N ALA A 138 -10.68 -15.29 10.88
CA ALA A 138 -9.67 -16.31 10.70
C ALA A 138 -10.40 -17.67 10.60
N ASP A 139 -11.01 -17.95 9.44
CA ASP A 139 -11.37 -19.28 9.01
C ASP A 139 -10.04 -19.99 8.74
N CYS A 140 -9.47 -20.47 9.84
CA CYS A 140 -8.45 -21.51 9.85
C CYS A 140 -9.02 -22.68 9.05
N VAL A 141 -8.48 -22.87 7.86
CA VAL A 141 -8.52 -24.16 7.15
C VAL A 141 -7.62 -25.14 7.91
#